data_AF-A0AAJ0HFU8-F1
#
_entry.id   AF-A0AAJ0HFU8-F1
#
_cell.length_a   1.000
_cell.length_b   1.000
_cell.length_c   1.000
_cell.angle_alpha   90.00
_cell.angle_beta   90.00
_cell.angle_gamma   90.00
#
_symmetry.space_group_name_H-M   'P 1'
#
loop_
_entity.id
_entity.type
_entity.pdbx_description
1 polymer ?
#
loop_
_entity_poly.entity_id
_entity_poly.type
_entity_poly.pdbx_seq_one_letter_code
_entity_poly.pdbx_strand_id
1 'polypeptide(L)'
;MASSSSFQQRPPPQTQTQTRDDSETDEEFITERTYYPAFMIPDLFTQLPPVRDALVTSTSRVQDETVDTCLPYLAGEDELFKYNLHGVPNLDREKHIRFLHASLGRLPGRFLAADASRPWFLYWALSALAIMGEDVSSYREAFVETARGMQNDTGGFGGGGKQTSHIATTYAIVLALALVGGEDAFEVIDRKSLWRWLCALKQPDGGFQVCLGGEEDIRGAYCTAVIIRLLNLPLDLTPASPAWAGDGSANLLSSVGDYVRRCQTFEGGISSQPNAEAHGAYAFCALGALSLLDDPRRTIPRYLDVPRLISWLSSRQYAPEAGFSGRTNKLVDGCYSHWVGGCFPLIEACLSPPGAPDQAAGHPASAGRVPPAPESLFSREGLIRYILCCCQDQSKRGGLRDKPGKMSDAYHSCYVLSGLSSAQHQWELAPSAAEDDSAAATVDPVWTVLPYLDDVQVFDQKDLVRPIHPVYAIPLQSQQAIQSYFLAKEGF
;
A
#
# COMPACT_ATOMS: atom_id res chain seq x y z
N MET A 1 18.37 63.02 35.54
CA MET A 1 19.04 63.26 36.84
C MET A 1 19.56 61.94 37.36
N ALA A 2 20.81 61.93 37.78
CA ALA A 2 21.65 60.76 38.05
C ALA A 2 21.55 60.23 39.49
N SER A 3 21.95 58.97 39.69
CA SER A 3 22.73 58.46 40.85
C SER A 3 23.09 56.98 40.56
N SER A 4 24.34 56.64 40.19
CA SER A 4 25.54 56.30 41.01
C SER A 4 25.35 55.02 41.86
N SER A 5 25.77 53.83 41.41
CA SER A 5 27.12 53.20 41.46
C SER A 5 27.58 52.69 42.83
N SER A 6 27.91 51.40 42.93
CA SER A 6 29.12 50.94 43.64
C SER A 6 29.59 49.57 43.14
N PHE A 7 30.83 49.54 42.69
CA PHE A 7 31.66 48.36 42.40
C PHE A 7 32.49 48.06 43.65
N GLN A 8 32.66 46.79 44.03
CA GLN A 8 33.69 46.37 44.98
C GLN A 8 34.80 45.59 44.27
N GLN A 9 36.02 46.08 44.40
CA GLN A 9 37.27 45.52 43.88
C GLN A 9 37.88 44.52 44.87
N ARG A 10 38.53 43.48 44.34
CA ARG A 10 39.36 42.50 45.05
C ARG A 10 40.72 43.08 45.46
N PRO A 11 41.34 42.63 46.57
CA PRO A 11 42.74 42.89 46.87
C PRO A 11 43.70 41.87 46.17
N PRO A 12 44.98 42.22 45.98
CA PRO A 12 45.94 41.46 45.16
C PRO A 12 46.66 40.34 45.94
N PRO A 13 47.33 39.39 45.24
CA PRO A 13 47.92 38.19 45.84
C PRO A 13 49.34 38.42 46.37
N GLN A 14 49.70 37.70 47.43
CA GLN A 14 51.07 37.54 47.92
C GLN A 14 51.72 36.30 47.27
N THR A 15 52.93 36.47 46.75
CA THR A 15 53.81 35.45 46.20
C THR A 15 54.75 34.92 47.29
N GLN A 16 54.89 33.59 47.41
CA GLN A 16 56.21 32.92 47.49
C GLN A 16 56.09 31.37 47.46
N THR A 17 56.62 30.82 46.36
CA THR A 17 57.48 29.62 46.21
C THR A 17 57.29 28.42 47.14
N GLN A 18 56.91 27.27 46.54
CA GLN A 18 57.46 25.96 46.90
C GLN A 18 57.47 25.02 45.68
N THR A 19 58.69 24.64 45.29
CA THR A 19 59.20 23.37 44.74
C THR A 19 58.26 22.41 44.01
N ARG A 20 58.62 22.12 42.75
CA ARG A 20 58.22 20.94 41.96
C ARG A 20 58.49 19.64 42.72
N ASP A 21 57.52 18.75 42.71
CA ASP A 21 57.75 17.31 42.74
C ASP A 21 56.71 16.65 41.81
N ASP A 22 57.22 15.85 40.87
CA ASP A 22 56.45 15.21 39.80
C ASP A 22 55.87 13.88 40.31
N SER A 23 54.55 13.79 40.44
CA SER A 23 53.83 12.52 40.34
C SER A 23 52.32 12.78 40.15
N GLU A 24 51.92 13.03 38.91
CA GLU A 24 50.52 13.01 38.48
C GLU A 24 49.99 11.57 38.48
N THR A 25 48.96 11.32 39.29
CA THR A 25 47.91 10.34 38.98
C THR A 25 46.60 10.93 39.45
N ASP A 26 46.01 11.79 38.61
CA ASP A 26 44.61 12.19 38.75
C ASP A 26 43.74 11.11 38.12
N GLU A 27 42.92 10.47 38.94
CA GLU A 27 41.83 9.60 38.52
C GLU A 27 40.80 10.45 37.74
N GLU A 28 40.92 10.45 36.41
CA GLU A 28 39.82 10.87 35.55
C GLU A 28 38.64 9.92 35.75
N PHE A 29 37.54 10.46 36.28
CA PHE A 29 36.22 9.86 36.16
C PHE A 29 35.87 9.74 34.67
N ILE A 30 36.24 8.62 34.07
CA ILE A 30 35.74 8.19 32.77
C ILE A 30 34.24 7.94 32.99
N THR A 31 33.42 8.93 32.64
CA THR A 31 32.02 8.64 32.31
C THR A 31 32.07 7.69 31.14
N GLU A 32 31.76 6.41 31.36
CA GLU A 32 31.54 5.44 30.30
C GLU A 32 30.49 6.02 29.34
N ARG A 33 30.97 6.64 28.25
CA ARG A 33 30.19 6.75 27.04
C ARG A 33 29.99 5.31 26.61
N THR A 34 28.81 4.79 26.85
CA THR A 34 28.33 3.54 26.24
C THR A 34 28.59 3.66 24.75
N TYR A 35 29.64 2.99 24.29
CA TYR A 35 29.97 2.86 22.88
C TYR A 35 28.89 1.94 22.32
N TYR A 36 27.78 2.53 21.89
CA TYR A 36 26.86 1.81 21.01
C TYR A 36 27.70 1.37 19.81
N PRO A 37 27.67 0.08 19.40
CA PRO A 37 28.29 -0.28 18.14
C PRO A 37 27.67 0.66 17.09
N ALA A 38 28.51 1.48 16.46
CA ALA A 38 28.04 2.43 15.46
C ALA A 38 27.34 1.60 14.39
N PHE A 39 26.01 1.69 14.34
CA PHE A 39 25.23 1.04 13.30
C PHE A 39 25.72 1.60 11.97
N MET A 40 26.06 0.72 11.03
CA MET A 40 26.49 1.15 9.70
C MET A 40 25.25 1.26 8.82
N ILE A 41 24.89 2.50 8.46
CA ILE A 41 23.86 2.76 7.48
C ILE A 41 24.55 2.92 6.11
N PRO A 42 24.16 2.16 5.08
CA PRO A 42 24.76 2.29 3.75
C PRO A 42 24.71 3.71 3.19
N ASP A 43 25.79 4.15 2.54
CA ASP A 43 25.90 5.48 1.91
C ASP A 43 24.75 5.79 0.94
N LEU A 44 24.17 4.75 0.34
CA LEU A 44 22.99 4.85 -0.53
C LEU A 44 21.80 5.56 0.16
N PHE A 45 21.69 5.47 1.49
CA PHE A 45 20.58 6.05 2.26
C PHE A 45 20.99 7.31 3.03
N THR A 46 22.26 7.71 3.00
CA THR A 46 22.79 8.85 3.76
C THR A 46 23.41 9.94 2.87
N GLN A 47 23.54 9.70 1.56
CA GLN A 47 24.13 10.64 0.62
C GLN A 47 23.19 10.96 -0.55
N LEU A 48 23.40 12.13 -1.14
CA LEU A 48 22.69 12.55 -2.36
C LEU A 48 23.11 11.67 -3.56
N PRO A 49 22.25 11.52 -4.58
CA PRO A 49 22.64 10.86 -5.82
C PRO A 49 23.88 11.52 -6.44
N PRO A 50 24.83 10.73 -6.98
CA PRO A 50 26.08 11.28 -7.50
C PRO A 50 25.89 12.14 -8.76
N VAL A 51 24.79 11.93 -9.49
CA VAL A 51 24.45 12.70 -10.69
C VAL A 51 23.46 13.80 -10.30
N ARG A 52 23.88 15.06 -10.45
CA ARG A 52 23.04 16.24 -10.22
C ARG A 52 23.14 17.19 -11.41
N ASP A 53 21.99 17.48 -12.01
CA ASP A 53 21.92 18.42 -13.12
C ASP A 53 22.14 19.87 -12.65
N ALA A 54 22.84 20.65 -13.47
CA ALA A 54 23.01 22.09 -13.20
C ALA A 54 21.71 22.90 -13.41
N LEU A 55 20.75 22.37 -14.15
CA LEU A 55 19.46 23.03 -14.41
C LEU A 55 18.54 22.91 -13.19
N VAL A 56 18.19 24.06 -12.60
CA VAL A 56 17.26 24.13 -11.47
C VAL A 56 15.85 24.45 -11.97
N THR A 57 14.89 23.61 -11.60
CA THR A 57 13.47 23.75 -11.92
C THR A 57 12.63 23.72 -10.66
N SER A 58 11.31 23.94 -10.77
CA SER A 58 10.40 23.71 -9.65
C SER A 58 10.46 22.25 -9.17
N THR A 59 10.60 21.29 -10.08
CA THR A 59 10.72 19.86 -9.76
C THR A 59 11.98 19.56 -8.97
N SER A 60 13.16 20.03 -9.42
CA SER A 60 14.40 19.71 -8.72
C SER A 60 14.47 20.36 -7.34
N ARG A 61 13.91 21.58 -7.17
CA ARG A 61 13.82 22.22 -5.85
C ARG A 61 13.00 21.40 -4.85
N VAL A 62 11.79 20.97 -5.22
CA VAL A 62 10.96 20.20 -4.29
C VAL A 62 11.52 18.79 -4.04
N GLN A 63 12.27 18.23 -5.00
CA GLN A 63 12.99 16.97 -4.82
C GLN A 63 14.12 17.15 -3.79
N ASP A 64 14.96 18.17 -3.95
CA ASP A 64 16.03 18.48 -2.99
C ASP A 64 15.46 18.75 -1.58
N GLU A 65 14.41 19.57 -1.46
CA GLU A 65 13.72 19.82 -0.19
C GLU A 65 13.18 18.54 0.46
N THR A 66 12.69 17.59 -0.34
CA THR A 66 12.18 16.31 0.15
C THR A 66 13.32 15.44 0.67
N VAL A 67 14.42 15.35 -0.08
CA VAL A 67 15.62 14.62 0.32
C VAL A 67 16.19 15.19 1.62
N ASP A 68 16.35 16.51 1.70
CA ASP A 68 16.85 17.21 2.90
C ASP A 68 15.98 16.93 4.14
N THR A 69 14.67 16.78 3.95
CA THR A 69 13.76 16.46 5.06
C THR A 69 13.80 14.98 5.46
N CYS A 70 14.14 14.07 4.53
CA CYS A 70 14.22 12.63 4.80
C CYS A 70 15.57 12.19 5.38
N LEU A 71 16.67 12.82 4.93
CA LEU A 71 18.04 12.43 5.26
C LEU A 71 18.32 12.27 6.77
N PRO A 72 17.94 13.21 7.66
CA PRO A 72 18.20 13.05 9.09
C PRO A 72 17.55 11.80 9.70
N TYR A 73 16.37 11.43 9.19
CA TYR A 73 15.68 10.21 9.63
C TYR A 73 16.40 8.95 9.17
N LEU A 74 16.85 8.93 7.91
CA LEU A 74 17.52 7.79 7.29
C LEU A 74 18.95 7.61 7.78
N ALA A 75 19.64 8.70 8.13
CA ALA A 75 20.98 8.71 8.70
C ALA A 75 21.02 8.35 10.21
N GLY A 76 19.86 8.10 10.82
CA GLY A 76 19.79 7.73 12.23
C GLY A 76 20.04 8.89 13.19
N GLU A 77 19.76 10.12 12.76
CA GLU A 77 20.06 11.36 13.51
C GLU A 77 18.87 11.88 14.32
N ASP A 78 17.69 11.27 14.23
CA ASP A 78 16.50 11.71 14.96
C ASP A 78 16.49 11.15 16.39
N GLU A 79 16.66 12.06 17.35
CA GLU A 79 16.72 11.76 18.79
C GLU A 79 15.43 11.15 19.37
N LEU A 80 14.29 11.26 18.68
CA LEU A 80 13.03 10.65 19.12
C LEU A 80 13.01 9.13 18.92
N PHE A 81 13.93 8.61 18.11
CA PHE A 81 14.00 7.19 17.80
C PHE A 81 15.04 6.45 18.63
N LYS A 82 14.74 5.18 18.87
CA LYS A 82 15.74 4.17 19.24
C LYS A 82 15.97 3.29 18.03
N TYR A 83 17.21 3.24 17.57
CA TYR A 83 17.61 2.50 16.38
C TYR A 83 18.12 1.10 16.74
N ASN A 84 17.83 0.12 15.88
CA ASN A 84 18.39 -1.22 15.95
C ASN A 84 19.83 -1.26 15.38
N LEU A 85 20.40 -2.46 15.26
CA LEU A 85 21.76 -2.66 14.75
C LEU A 85 21.97 -2.22 13.29
N HIS A 86 20.87 -2.01 12.53
CA HIS A 86 20.88 -1.56 11.15
C HIS A 86 20.63 -0.05 10.99
N GLY A 87 20.52 0.70 12.10
CA GLY A 87 20.18 2.12 12.07
C GLY A 87 18.72 2.36 11.69
N VAL A 88 17.83 1.40 11.94
CA VAL A 88 16.38 1.49 11.64
C VAL A 88 15.61 1.51 12.96
N PRO A 89 14.65 2.43 13.15
CA PRO A 89 13.83 2.43 14.35
C PRO A 89 12.77 1.35 14.30
N ASN A 90 12.32 0.92 15.47
CA ASN A 90 11.22 -0.02 15.55
C ASN A 90 9.87 0.63 15.19
N LEU A 91 8.91 -0.21 14.82
CA LEU A 91 7.52 0.18 14.60
C LEU A 91 6.88 0.56 15.95
N ASP A 92 6.41 1.80 16.10
CA ASP A 92 5.69 2.24 17.30
C ASP A 92 4.22 1.78 17.27
N ARG A 93 4.07 0.46 17.37
CA ARG A 93 2.80 -0.26 17.19
C ARG A 93 1.71 0.27 18.11
N GLU A 94 2.00 0.44 19.40
CA GLU A 94 1.00 0.91 20.37
C GLU A 94 0.50 2.32 20.04
N LYS A 95 1.40 3.23 19.64
CA LYS A 95 1.03 4.59 19.26
C LYS A 95 0.16 4.59 18.02
N HIS A 96 0.48 3.76 17.02
CA HIS A 96 -0.31 3.64 15.80
C HIS A 96 -1.67 2.97 16.04
N ILE A 97 -1.75 1.94 16.87
CA ILE A 97 -3.03 1.31 17.26
C ILE A 97 -3.95 2.35 17.93
N ARG A 98 -3.44 3.12 18.91
CA ARG A 98 -4.23 4.18 19.57
C ARG A 98 -4.77 5.21 18.57
N PHE A 99 -3.93 5.62 17.61
CA PHE A 99 -4.33 6.55 16.54
C PHE A 99 -5.49 6.01 15.69
N LEU A 100 -5.46 4.74 15.32
CA LEU A 100 -6.47 4.13 14.46
C LEU A 100 -7.80 3.91 15.18
N HIS A 101 -7.78 3.47 16.45
CA HIS A 101 -8.99 3.42 17.27
C HIS A 101 -9.63 4.82 17.42
N ALA A 102 -8.83 5.86 17.61
CA ALA A 102 -9.34 7.23 17.63
C ALA A 102 -9.94 7.66 16.27
N SER A 103 -9.40 7.15 15.16
CA SER A 103 -9.90 7.42 13.80
C SER A 103 -11.23 6.72 13.48
N LEU A 104 -11.57 5.64 14.21
CA LEU A 104 -12.88 4.97 14.16
C LEU A 104 -13.95 5.69 15.01
N GLY A 105 -13.54 6.63 15.85
CA GLY A 105 -14.43 7.43 16.68
C GLY A 105 -15.02 8.64 15.97
N ARG A 106 -15.49 9.61 16.77
CA ARG A 106 -16.06 10.86 16.24
C ARG A 106 -14.95 11.75 15.67
N LEU A 107 -15.03 12.05 14.38
CA LEU A 107 -14.09 12.95 13.69
C LEU A 107 -14.46 14.44 13.89
N PRO A 108 -13.47 15.35 13.94
CA PRO A 108 -13.72 16.79 14.07
C PRO A 108 -14.27 17.42 12.78
N GLY A 109 -14.92 18.58 12.89
CA GLY A 109 -15.63 19.24 11.77
C GLY A 109 -14.80 19.53 10.51
N ARG A 110 -13.47 19.60 10.62
CA ARG A 110 -12.57 19.74 9.45
C ARG A 110 -12.66 18.56 8.45
N PHE A 111 -13.20 17.41 8.87
CA PHE A 111 -13.40 16.25 7.99
C PHE A 111 -14.69 16.33 7.14
N LEU A 112 -15.46 17.43 7.24
CA LEU A 112 -16.68 17.60 6.44
C LEU A 112 -16.43 17.48 4.93
N ALA A 113 -15.29 17.97 4.44
CA ALA A 113 -14.92 17.86 3.02
C ALA A 113 -14.74 16.41 2.54
N ALA A 114 -14.55 15.46 3.47
CA ALA A 114 -14.37 14.05 3.21
C ALA A 114 -15.62 13.22 3.61
N ASP A 115 -16.80 13.84 3.75
CA ASP A 115 -18.03 13.15 4.14
C ASP A 115 -18.43 12.05 3.14
N ALA A 116 -18.16 12.25 1.85
CA ALA A 116 -18.36 11.22 0.83
C ALA A 116 -17.37 10.03 0.90
N SER A 117 -16.38 10.10 1.80
CA SER A 117 -15.34 9.09 1.98
C SER A 117 -15.42 8.38 3.33
N ARG A 118 -16.52 8.49 4.09
CA ARG A 118 -16.64 7.82 5.40
C ARG A 118 -16.38 6.30 5.34
N PRO A 119 -16.88 5.54 4.34
CA PRO A 119 -16.51 4.14 4.13
C PRO A 119 -15.01 3.88 4.11
N TRP A 120 -14.26 4.78 3.49
CA TRP A 120 -12.81 4.65 3.37
C TRP A 120 -12.10 4.82 4.72
N PHE A 121 -12.51 5.78 5.56
CA PHE A 121 -11.93 5.92 6.90
C PHE A 121 -12.11 4.65 7.75
N LEU A 122 -13.28 4.00 7.62
CA LEU A 122 -13.58 2.75 8.33
C LEU A 122 -12.70 1.61 7.81
N TYR A 123 -12.65 1.41 6.49
CA TYR A 123 -11.77 0.41 5.87
C TYR A 123 -10.30 0.63 6.24
N TRP A 124 -9.78 1.84 6.05
CA TRP A 124 -8.37 2.14 6.31
C TRP A 124 -7.99 1.87 7.76
N ALA A 125 -8.83 2.29 8.71
CA ALA A 125 -8.53 2.08 10.12
C ALA A 125 -8.65 0.61 10.54
N LEU A 126 -9.70 -0.09 10.11
CA LEU A 126 -9.88 -1.52 10.41
C LEU A 126 -8.78 -2.39 9.76
N SER A 127 -8.41 -2.09 8.52
CA SER A 127 -7.36 -2.81 7.81
C SER A 127 -6.00 -2.60 8.49
N ALA A 128 -5.63 -1.36 8.81
CA ALA A 128 -4.40 -1.04 9.51
C ALA A 128 -4.30 -1.71 10.91
N LEU A 129 -5.41 -1.76 11.65
CA LEU A 129 -5.50 -2.48 12.93
C LEU A 129 -5.28 -3.99 12.72
N ALA A 130 -5.97 -4.60 11.75
CA ALA A 130 -5.83 -6.02 11.44
C ALA A 130 -4.39 -6.38 11.01
N ILE A 131 -3.76 -5.53 10.19
CA ILE A 131 -2.34 -5.68 9.77
C ILE A 131 -1.41 -5.65 10.99
N MET A 132 -1.68 -4.80 11.97
CA MET A 132 -0.89 -4.73 13.21
C MET A 132 -1.20 -5.83 14.23
N GLY A 133 -2.14 -6.72 13.93
CA GLY A 133 -2.43 -7.88 14.77
C GLY A 133 -3.68 -7.76 15.63
N GLU A 134 -4.35 -6.61 15.63
CA GLU A 134 -5.55 -6.38 16.43
C GLU A 134 -6.74 -7.21 15.91
N ASP A 135 -7.60 -7.65 16.83
CA ASP A 135 -8.90 -8.20 16.49
C ASP A 135 -9.90 -7.04 16.32
N VAL A 136 -10.49 -6.94 15.13
CA VAL A 136 -11.45 -5.89 14.79
C VAL A 136 -12.91 -6.36 14.83
N SER A 137 -13.16 -7.61 15.23
CA SER A 137 -14.51 -8.18 15.31
C SER A 137 -15.43 -7.44 16.29
N SER A 138 -14.88 -6.76 17.29
CA SER A 138 -15.65 -5.92 18.22
C SER A 138 -16.38 -4.74 17.55
N TYR A 139 -15.97 -4.35 16.34
CA TYR A 139 -16.61 -3.29 15.57
C TYR A 139 -17.78 -3.77 14.71
N ARG A 140 -18.02 -5.08 14.62
CA ARG A 140 -18.97 -5.70 13.68
C ARG A 140 -20.37 -5.11 13.75
N GLU A 141 -20.98 -5.14 14.94
CA GLU A 141 -22.36 -4.70 15.13
C GLU A 141 -22.55 -3.22 14.72
N ALA A 142 -21.68 -2.33 15.21
CA ALA A 142 -21.72 -0.92 14.87
C ALA A 142 -21.46 -0.66 13.38
N PHE A 143 -20.57 -1.44 12.77
CA PHE A 143 -20.26 -1.33 11.35
C PHE A 143 -21.39 -1.84 10.46
N VAL A 144 -22.07 -2.93 10.86
CA VAL A 144 -23.29 -3.45 10.21
C VAL A 144 -24.38 -2.39 10.15
N GLU A 145 -24.67 -1.72 11.26
CA GLU A 145 -25.64 -0.62 11.29
C GLU A 145 -25.23 0.55 10.39
N THR A 146 -23.93 0.89 10.39
CA THR A 146 -23.38 1.94 9.54
C THR A 146 -23.52 1.59 8.05
N ALA A 147 -23.16 0.36 7.66
CA ALA A 147 -23.26 -0.13 6.30
C ALA A 147 -24.71 -0.16 5.82
N ARG A 148 -25.66 -0.63 6.66
CA ARG A 148 -27.10 -0.59 6.34
C ARG A 148 -27.58 0.82 6.08
N GLY A 149 -27.13 1.80 6.86
CA GLY A 149 -27.46 3.22 6.65
C GLY A 149 -26.85 3.84 5.39
N MET A 150 -25.86 3.21 4.77
CA MET A 150 -25.17 3.69 3.55
C MET A 150 -25.58 2.92 2.29
N GLN A 151 -26.30 1.81 2.42
CA GLN A 151 -26.77 1.01 1.29
C GLN A 151 -28.00 1.65 0.66
N ASN A 152 -28.06 1.64 -0.67
CA ASN A 152 -29.20 2.15 -1.42
C ASN A 152 -30.06 0.98 -1.95
N ASP A 153 -31.38 1.16 -1.96
CA ASP A 153 -32.34 0.14 -2.45
C ASP A 153 -32.12 -0.22 -3.94
N THR A 154 -31.50 0.69 -4.69
CA THR A 154 -31.13 0.50 -6.10
C THR A 154 -29.83 -0.27 -6.28
N GLY A 155 -29.12 -0.62 -5.20
CA GLY A 155 -27.86 -1.34 -5.20
C GLY A 155 -26.64 -0.48 -4.88
N GLY A 156 -25.65 -1.10 -4.22
CA GLY A 156 -24.39 -0.46 -3.84
C GLY A 156 -24.49 0.43 -2.60
N PHE A 157 -23.34 0.98 -2.21
CA PHE A 157 -23.21 1.84 -1.03
C PHE A 157 -22.66 3.21 -1.39
N GLY A 158 -23.24 4.26 -0.80
CA GLY A 158 -22.75 5.64 -0.90
C GLY A 158 -21.68 5.98 0.14
N GLY A 159 -21.19 7.22 0.09
CA GLY A 159 -20.24 7.75 1.08
C GLY A 159 -20.84 8.06 2.46
N GLY A 160 -22.16 8.08 2.54
CA GLY A 160 -22.95 8.37 3.73
C GLY A 160 -24.43 8.12 3.44
N GLY A 161 -25.27 8.15 4.47
CA GLY A 161 -26.70 7.92 4.29
C GLY A 161 -27.32 8.91 3.30
N LYS A 162 -28.13 8.37 2.37
CA LYS A 162 -28.77 9.09 1.25
C LYS A 162 -27.82 9.62 0.16
N GLN A 163 -26.52 9.35 0.23
CA GLN A 163 -25.63 9.61 -0.89
C GLN A 163 -25.77 8.50 -1.94
N THR A 164 -25.65 8.85 -3.21
CA THR A 164 -25.72 7.89 -4.31
C THR A 164 -24.61 6.85 -4.20
N SER A 165 -24.91 5.61 -4.60
CA SER A 165 -23.93 4.53 -4.63
C SER A 165 -22.72 4.87 -5.49
N HIS A 166 -21.55 4.47 -5.04
CA HIS A 166 -20.29 4.68 -5.74
C HIS A 166 -19.41 3.43 -5.58
N ILE A 167 -18.68 3.05 -6.62
CA ILE A 167 -17.90 1.80 -6.67
C ILE A 167 -16.83 1.81 -5.58
N ALA A 168 -16.09 2.91 -5.44
CA ALA A 168 -15.05 3.07 -4.42
C ALA A 168 -15.58 2.87 -2.98
N THR A 169 -16.74 3.44 -2.64
CA THR A 169 -17.33 3.31 -1.29
C THR A 169 -17.94 1.93 -1.08
N THR A 170 -18.50 1.33 -2.13
CA THR A 170 -18.97 -0.07 -2.13
C THR A 170 -17.81 -1.03 -1.87
N TYR A 171 -16.68 -0.86 -2.56
CA TYR A 171 -15.45 -1.61 -2.33
C TYR A 171 -14.98 -1.49 -0.88
N ALA A 172 -14.88 -0.26 -0.36
CA ALA A 172 -14.45 -0.02 1.01
C ALA A 172 -15.38 -0.69 2.05
N ILE A 173 -16.70 -0.63 1.84
CA ILE A 173 -17.66 -1.31 2.73
C ILE A 173 -17.52 -2.82 2.65
N VAL A 174 -17.45 -3.41 1.45
CA VAL A 174 -17.30 -4.86 1.29
C VAL A 174 -16.02 -5.36 1.97
N LEU A 175 -14.90 -4.67 1.80
CA LEU A 175 -13.64 -5.04 2.47
C LEU A 175 -13.73 -4.87 3.98
N ALA A 176 -14.34 -3.80 4.47
CA ALA A 176 -14.53 -3.60 5.91
C ALA A 176 -15.47 -4.64 6.53
N LEU A 177 -16.51 -5.09 5.82
CA LEU A 177 -17.38 -6.20 6.23
C LEU A 177 -16.58 -7.51 6.29
N ALA A 178 -15.71 -7.77 5.30
CA ALA A 178 -14.80 -8.91 5.31
C ALA A 178 -13.83 -8.90 6.50
N LEU A 179 -13.35 -7.70 6.89
CA LEU A 179 -12.43 -7.53 8.02
C LEU A 179 -13.10 -7.80 9.37
N VAL A 180 -14.29 -7.25 9.63
CA VAL A 180 -15.03 -7.51 10.90
C VAL A 180 -15.61 -8.93 10.95
N GLY A 181 -15.81 -9.55 9.78
CA GLY A 181 -16.28 -10.92 9.59
C GLY A 181 -17.69 -11.15 10.15
N GLY A 182 -18.14 -12.41 10.14
CA GLY A 182 -19.44 -12.82 10.68
C GLY A 182 -20.56 -12.85 9.64
N GLU A 183 -21.45 -13.84 9.77
CA GLU A 183 -22.58 -14.01 8.85
C GLU A 183 -23.49 -12.77 8.85
N ASP A 184 -23.72 -12.17 10.01
CA ASP A 184 -24.48 -10.92 10.17
C ASP A 184 -23.87 -9.74 9.40
N ALA A 185 -22.53 -9.67 9.32
CA ALA A 185 -21.86 -8.68 8.48
C ALA A 185 -22.07 -8.95 6.99
N PHE A 186 -22.01 -10.22 6.58
CA PHE A 186 -22.16 -10.59 5.18
C PHE A 186 -23.61 -10.43 4.69
N GLU A 187 -24.60 -10.76 5.52
CA GLU A 187 -26.04 -10.67 5.22
C GLU A 187 -26.55 -9.23 5.04
N VAL A 188 -25.79 -8.22 5.47
CA VAL A 188 -26.15 -6.82 5.20
C VAL A 188 -26.20 -6.54 3.70
N ILE A 189 -25.43 -7.24 2.88
CA ILE A 189 -25.24 -6.90 1.47
C ILE A 189 -26.41 -7.43 0.63
N ASP A 190 -27.20 -6.52 0.05
CA ASP A 190 -28.17 -6.89 -0.99
C ASP A 190 -27.44 -7.15 -2.31
N ARG A 191 -26.99 -8.40 -2.48
CA ARG A 191 -26.26 -8.87 -3.67
C ARG A 191 -27.03 -8.64 -4.97
N LYS A 192 -28.37 -8.73 -4.93
CA LYS A 192 -29.20 -8.68 -6.12
C LYS A 192 -29.35 -7.26 -6.65
N SER A 193 -29.62 -6.29 -5.78
CA SER A 193 -29.64 -4.89 -6.19
C SER A 193 -28.23 -4.41 -6.56
N LEU A 194 -27.20 -4.83 -5.80
CA LEU A 194 -25.80 -4.53 -6.11
C LEU A 194 -25.38 -5.00 -7.50
N TRP A 195 -25.65 -6.25 -7.87
CA TRP A 195 -25.35 -6.78 -9.20
C TRP A 195 -26.06 -6.01 -10.32
N ARG A 196 -27.35 -5.68 -10.15
CA ARG A 196 -28.10 -4.88 -11.13
C ARG A 196 -27.50 -3.50 -11.31
N TRP A 197 -27.08 -2.87 -10.22
CA TRP A 197 -26.41 -1.59 -10.26
C TRP A 197 -25.04 -1.68 -10.96
N LEU A 198 -24.22 -2.69 -10.65
CA LEU A 198 -22.95 -2.92 -11.37
C LEU A 198 -23.16 -3.12 -12.88
N CYS A 199 -24.21 -3.85 -13.29
CA CYS A 199 -24.59 -3.97 -14.70
C CYS A 199 -24.84 -2.60 -15.35
N ALA A 200 -25.54 -1.70 -14.67
CA ALA A 200 -25.85 -0.36 -15.19
C ALA A 200 -24.60 0.54 -15.35
N LEU A 201 -23.50 0.23 -14.65
CA LEU A 201 -22.23 0.95 -14.74
C LEU A 201 -21.30 0.44 -15.85
N LYS A 202 -21.49 -0.80 -16.29
CA LYS A 202 -20.62 -1.45 -17.29
C LYS A 202 -20.69 -0.74 -18.64
N GLN A 203 -19.52 -0.37 -19.17
CA GLN A 203 -19.40 0.28 -20.47
C GLN A 203 -18.99 -0.70 -21.59
N PRO A 204 -19.39 -0.45 -22.85
CA PRO A 204 -19.08 -1.32 -23.99
C PRO A 204 -17.58 -1.50 -24.27
N ASP A 205 -16.76 -0.51 -23.89
CA ASP A 205 -15.33 -0.53 -24.15
C ASP A 205 -14.54 -1.38 -23.13
N GLY A 206 -15.23 -1.90 -22.12
CA GLY A 206 -14.69 -2.74 -21.05
C GLY A 206 -14.63 -2.04 -19.68
N GLY A 207 -14.68 -0.71 -19.63
CA GLY A 207 -14.63 0.04 -18.39
C GLY A 207 -15.92 0.02 -17.57
N PHE A 208 -15.88 0.75 -16.46
CA PHE A 208 -17.01 0.94 -15.55
C PHE A 208 -17.05 2.39 -15.10
N GLN A 209 -18.23 3.01 -15.16
CA GLN A 209 -18.44 4.28 -14.48
C GLN A 209 -18.38 4.06 -12.96
N VAL A 210 -17.73 4.95 -12.22
CA VAL A 210 -17.59 4.80 -10.76
C VAL A 210 -18.92 5.04 -10.02
N CYS A 211 -19.85 5.74 -10.64
CA CYS A 211 -21.26 5.87 -10.24
C CYS A 211 -22.07 6.21 -11.51
N LEU A 212 -23.41 6.19 -11.43
CA LEU A 212 -24.24 6.48 -12.61
C LEU A 212 -23.98 7.93 -13.09
N GLY A 213 -23.46 8.06 -14.31
CA GLY A 213 -23.07 9.36 -14.88
C GLY A 213 -21.74 9.93 -14.36
N GLY A 214 -21.01 9.19 -13.53
CA GLY A 214 -19.68 9.55 -13.05
C GLY A 214 -18.57 9.29 -14.08
N GLU A 215 -17.33 9.53 -13.65
CA GLU A 215 -16.15 9.22 -14.46
C GLU A 215 -15.96 7.72 -14.68
N GLU A 216 -15.21 7.39 -15.72
CA GLU A 216 -14.81 6.03 -16.05
C GLU A 216 -13.29 5.93 -16.01
N ASP A 217 -12.77 5.13 -15.09
CA ASP A 217 -11.35 4.82 -15.02
C ASP A 217 -11.10 3.43 -14.43
N ILE A 218 -9.83 3.03 -14.43
CA ILE A 218 -9.38 1.70 -14.02
C ILE A 218 -9.70 1.35 -12.55
N ARG A 219 -9.98 2.34 -11.68
CA ARG A 219 -10.45 2.09 -10.31
C ARG A 219 -11.81 1.40 -10.35
N GLY A 220 -12.68 1.82 -11.26
CA GLY A 220 -14.00 1.22 -11.49
C GLY A 220 -13.89 -0.27 -11.84
N ALA A 221 -12.96 -0.60 -12.75
CA ALA A 221 -12.71 -1.98 -13.16
C ALA A 221 -12.17 -2.86 -12.01
N TYR A 222 -11.11 -2.41 -11.33
CA TYR A 222 -10.51 -3.14 -10.22
C TYR A 222 -11.48 -3.37 -9.06
N CYS A 223 -12.12 -2.30 -8.58
CA CYS A 223 -13.05 -2.39 -7.46
C CYS A 223 -14.24 -3.29 -7.78
N THR A 224 -14.78 -3.22 -9.00
CA THR A 224 -15.89 -4.09 -9.44
C THR A 224 -15.46 -5.55 -9.51
N ALA A 225 -14.28 -5.84 -10.06
CA ALA A 225 -13.76 -7.20 -10.10
C ALA A 225 -13.61 -7.79 -8.68
N VAL A 226 -13.08 -7.00 -7.73
CA VAL A 226 -12.98 -7.41 -6.32
C VAL A 226 -14.36 -7.71 -5.73
N ILE A 227 -15.33 -6.81 -5.93
CA ILE A 227 -16.70 -6.99 -5.41
C ILE A 227 -17.35 -8.26 -5.99
N ILE A 228 -17.22 -8.48 -7.30
CA ILE A 228 -17.76 -9.67 -7.96
C ILE A 228 -17.19 -10.95 -7.35
N ARG A 229 -15.86 -11.02 -7.19
CA ARG A 229 -15.19 -12.21 -6.67
C ARG A 229 -15.48 -12.44 -5.19
N LEU A 230 -15.45 -11.41 -4.35
CA LEU A 230 -15.71 -11.58 -2.91
C LEU A 230 -17.15 -11.99 -2.61
N LEU A 231 -18.10 -11.51 -3.40
CA LEU A 231 -19.53 -11.73 -3.16
C LEU A 231 -20.15 -12.82 -4.04
N ASN A 232 -19.32 -13.50 -4.84
CA ASN A 232 -19.75 -14.52 -5.81
C ASN A 232 -20.96 -14.02 -6.63
N LEU A 233 -20.82 -12.85 -7.28
CA LEU A 233 -21.91 -12.27 -8.08
C LEU A 233 -21.98 -12.92 -9.47
N PRO A 234 -23.17 -13.05 -10.07
CA PRO A 234 -23.32 -13.49 -11.44
C PRO A 234 -22.58 -12.56 -12.41
N LEU A 235 -22.04 -13.13 -13.47
CA LEU A 235 -21.34 -12.36 -14.51
C LEU A 235 -22.30 -11.81 -15.57
N ASP A 236 -23.49 -12.40 -15.74
CA ASP A 236 -24.45 -12.01 -16.76
C ASP A 236 -24.84 -10.53 -16.66
N LEU A 237 -25.11 -9.93 -17.81
CA LEU A 237 -25.60 -8.56 -17.91
C LEU A 237 -27.12 -8.51 -17.94
N THR A 238 -27.68 -7.51 -17.26
CA THR A 238 -29.08 -7.14 -17.45
C THR A 238 -29.27 -6.27 -18.70
N PRO A 239 -30.47 -6.21 -19.30
CA PRO A 239 -30.78 -5.30 -20.41
C PRO A 239 -30.63 -3.80 -20.10
N ALA A 240 -30.50 -3.45 -18.81
CA ALA A 240 -30.23 -2.08 -18.38
C ALA A 240 -28.74 -1.70 -18.53
N SER A 241 -27.85 -2.67 -18.80
CA SER A 241 -26.44 -2.39 -19.01
C SER A 241 -26.20 -1.72 -20.37
N PRO A 242 -25.42 -0.63 -20.42
CA PRO A 242 -24.95 -0.06 -21.69
C PRO A 242 -24.18 -1.06 -22.57
N ALA A 243 -23.55 -2.07 -21.97
CA ALA A 243 -22.79 -3.10 -22.69
C ALA A 243 -23.63 -4.33 -23.10
N TRP A 244 -24.94 -4.33 -22.86
CA TRP A 244 -25.80 -5.48 -23.18
C TRP A 244 -26.04 -5.61 -24.70
N ALA A 245 -25.62 -6.73 -25.27
CA ALA A 245 -25.83 -7.07 -26.69
C ALA A 245 -27.03 -8.02 -26.94
N GLY A 246 -27.58 -8.62 -25.89
CA GLY A 246 -28.76 -9.51 -25.96
C GLY A 246 -28.52 -10.91 -26.52
N ASP A 247 -27.30 -11.24 -26.93
CA ASP A 247 -26.90 -12.55 -27.48
C ASP A 247 -26.03 -13.39 -26.52
N GLY A 248 -25.78 -12.88 -25.31
CA GLY A 248 -24.92 -13.53 -24.31
C GLY A 248 -23.42 -13.45 -24.60
N SER A 249 -22.99 -12.64 -25.59
CA SER A 249 -21.57 -12.50 -25.95
C SER A 249 -20.75 -11.68 -24.94
N ALA A 250 -21.41 -10.90 -24.09
CA ALA A 250 -20.79 -10.01 -23.12
C ALA A 250 -21.31 -10.25 -21.70
N ASN A 251 -20.39 -10.17 -20.73
CA ASN A 251 -20.63 -10.26 -19.31
C ASN A 251 -19.92 -9.09 -18.58
N LEU A 252 -20.07 -8.98 -17.25
CA LEU A 252 -19.46 -7.90 -16.45
C LEU A 252 -17.94 -7.79 -16.63
N LEU A 253 -17.24 -8.91 -16.86
CA LEU A 253 -15.79 -8.95 -17.00
C LEU A 253 -15.30 -8.89 -18.46
N SER A 254 -16.21 -8.99 -19.44
CA SER A 254 -15.87 -8.86 -20.85
C SER A 254 -15.16 -7.52 -21.15
N SER A 255 -14.13 -7.58 -21.99
CA SER A 255 -13.32 -6.44 -22.44
C SER A 255 -12.56 -5.66 -21.35
N VAL A 256 -12.59 -6.07 -20.08
CA VAL A 256 -11.81 -5.40 -19.01
C VAL A 256 -10.32 -5.46 -19.32
N GLY A 257 -9.79 -6.60 -19.78
CA GLY A 257 -8.38 -6.72 -20.17
C GLY A 257 -8.01 -5.80 -21.33
N ASP A 258 -8.90 -5.63 -22.31
CA ASP A 258 -8.69 -4.70 -23.42
C ASP A 258 -8.74 -3.24 -22.99
N TYR A 259 -9.58 -2.89 -22.02
CA TYR A 259 -9.59 -1.56 -21.40
C TYR A 259 -8.25 -1.29 -20.70
N VAL A 260 -7.78 -2.23 -19.88
CA VAL A 260 -6.47 -2.17 -19.21
C VAL A 260 -5.33 -2.00 -20.20
N ARG A 261 -5.31 -2.78 -21.28
CA ARG A 261 -4.30 -2.70 -22.35
C ARG A 261 -4.22 -1.29 -22.96
N ARG A 262 -5.35 -0.62 -23.17
CA ARG A 262 -5.39 0.76 -23.69
C ARG A 262 -4.90 1.81 -22.70
N CYS A 263 -4.82 1.47 -21.42
CA CYS A 263 -4.31 2.36 -20.37
C CYS A 263 -2.79 2.24 -20.18
N GLN A 264 -2.11 1.25 -20.78
CA GLN A 264 -0.65 1.21 -20.73
C GLN A 264 -0.06 2.35 -21.59
N THR A 265 0.84 3.11 -20.99
CA THR A 265 1.44 4.31 -21.59
C THR A 265 2.76 3.99 -22.30
N PHE A 266 3.27 4.96 -23.04
CA PHE A 266 4.60 4.85 -23.67
C PHE A 266 5.73 4.67 -22.65
N GLU A 267 5.56 5.15 -21.41
CA GLU A 267 6.54 5.01 -20.33
C GLU A 267 6.65 3.57 -19.81
N GLY A 268 5.66 2.71 -20.09
CA GLY A 268 5.55 1.34 -19.57
C GLY A 268 4.55 1.19 -18.43
N GLY A 269 4.36 2.23 -17.63
CA GLY A 269 3.35 2.27 -16.59
C GLY A 269 1.94 2.46 -17.13
N ILE A 270 0.95 2.41 -16.23
CA ILE A 270 -0.47 2.38 -16.57
C ILE A 270 -1.16 3.62 -16.01
N SER A 271 -2.02 4.24 -16.81
CA SER A 271 -2.76 5.46 -16.47
C SER A 271 -4.19 5.14 -16.00
N SER A 272 -4.92 6.16 -15.53
CA SER A 272 -6.32 5.99 -15.08
C SER A 272 -7.25 5.54 -16.21
N GLN A 273 -7.07 6.15 -17.36
CA GLN A 273 -7.83 5.97 -18.59
C GLN A 273 -6.87 6.08 -19.78
N PRO A 274 -7.27 5.67 -21.00
CA PRO A 274 -6.41 5.77 -22.17
C PRO A 274 -5.88 7.20 -22.40
N ASN A 275 -4.61 7.30 -22.78
CA ASN A 275 -3.90 8.56 -23.07
C ASN A 275 -3.67 9.51 -21.89
N ALA A 276 -3.76 9.03 -20.64
CA ALA A 276 -3.36 9.78 -19.45
C ALA A 276 -1.92 9.42 -19.00
N GLU A 277 -1.40 10.13 -18.00
CA GLU A 277 -0.06 9.91 -17.43
C GLU A 277 -0.01 8.59 -16.62
N ALA A 278 1.12 7.88 -16.69
CA ALA A 278 1.31 6.66 -15.92
C ALA A 278 1.33 6.94 -14.41
N HIS A 279 0.72 6.06 -13.62
CA HIS A 279 0.62 6.26 -12.18
C HIS A 279 0.58 4.95 -11.39
N GLY A 280 1.27 4.88 -10.26
CA GLY A 280 1.45 3.65 -9.47
C GLY A 280 0.13 3.08 -8.97
N ALA A 281 -0.76 3.95 -8.48
CA ALA A 281 -2.10 3.54 -8.04
C ALA A 281 -2.93 2.89 -9.17
N TYR A 282 -2.82 3.42 -10.39
CA TYR A 282 -3.55 2.86 -11.54
C TYR A 282 -2.89 1.60 -12.08
N ALA A 283 -1.56 1.48 -11.98
CA ALA A 283 -0.84 0.25 -12.26
C ALA A 283 -1.26 -0.89 -11.31
N PHE A 284 -1.42 -0.62 -10.02
CA PHE A 284 -1.94 -1.60 -9.07
C PHE A 284 -3.36 -2.04 -9.43
N CYS A 285 -4.28 -1.08 -9.66
CA CYS A 285 -5.65 -1.39 -10.07
C CYS A 285 -5.67 -2.24 -11.35
N ALA A 286 -4.84 -1.92 -12.34
CA ALA A 286 -4.74 -2.67 -13.58
C ALA A 286 -4.30 -4.12 -13.36
N LEU A 287 -3.19 -4.32 -12.65
CA LEU A 287 -2.63 -5.64 -12.37
C LEU A 287 -3.57 -6.47 -11.49
N GLY A 288 -4.19 -5.84 -10.49
CA GLY A 288 -5.21 -6.46 -9.64
C GLY A 288 -6.43 -6.89 -10.45
N ALA A 289 -6.95 -6.02 -11.33
CA ALA A 289 -8.06 -6.35 -12.20
C ALA A 289 -7.74 -7.54 -13.11
N LEU A 290 -6.58 -7.54 -13.78
CA LEU A 290 -6.15 -8.66 -14.63
C LEU A 290 -5.98 -9.96 -13.84
N SER A 291 -5.48 -9.89 -12.60
CA SER A 291 -5.32 -11.04 -11.70
C SER A 291 -6.66 -11.62 -11.20
N LEU A 292 -7.75 -10.85 -11.32
CA LEU A 292 -9.12 -11.28 -11.00
C LEU A 292 -9.90 -11.74 -12.24
N LEU A 293 -9.37 -11.53 -13.45
CA LEU A 293 -9.96 -12.07 -14.68
C LEU A 293 -9.62 -13.55 -14.83
N ASP A 294 -8.35 -13.88 -14.66
CA ASP A 294 -7.77 -15.23 -14.77
C ASP A 294 -6.33 -15.21 -14.22
N ASP A 295 -5.64 -16.35 -14.23
CA ASP A 295 -4.26 -16.55 -13.78
C ASP A 295 -3.32 -15.43 -14.27
N PRO A 296 -2.61 -14.74 -13.35
CA PRO A 296 -1.66 -13.66 -13.66
C PRO A 296 -0.59 -14.05 -14.69
N ARG A 297 -0.19 -15.33 -14.74
CA ARG A 297 0.79 -15.86 -15.73
C ARG A 297 0.27 -15.81 -17.16
N ARG A 298 -1.05 -15.75 -17.35
CA ARG A 298 -1.72 -15.64 -18.66
C ARG A 298 -2.21 -14.23 -18.93
N THR A 299 -2.93 -13.63 -17.99
CA THR A 299 -3.64 -12.36 -18.22
C THR A 299 -2.71 -11.16 -18.35
N ILE A 300 -1.73 -11.03 -17.45
CA ILE A 300 -0.79 -9.90 -17.46
C ILE A 300 0.00 -9.84 -18.78
N PRO A 301 0.70 -10.91 -19.23
CA PRO A 301 1.48 -10.85 -20.46
C PRO A 301 0.61 -10.82 -21.73
N ARG A 302 -0.66 -11.24 -21.65
CA ARG A 302 -1.61 -11.13 -22.77
C ARG A 302 -1.99 -9.68 -23.06
N TYR A 303 -2.13 -8.85 -22.03
CA TYR A 303 -2.66 -7.50 -22.17
C TYR A 303 -1.62 -6.38 -22.02
N LEU A 304 -0.41 -6.68 -21.51
CA LEU A 304 0.59 -5.65 -21.17
C LEU A 304 1.98 -5.98 -21.73
N ASP A 305 2.73 -4.94 -22.12
CA ASP A 305 4.18 -4.99 -22.31
C ASP A 305 4.86 -5.08 -20.94
N VAL A 306 5.07 -6.33 -20.48
CA VAL A 306 5.63 -6.64 -19.16
C VAL A 306 7.07 -6.11 -18.98
N PRO A 307 8.01 -6.29 -19.93
CA PRO A 307 9.35 -5.72 -19.80
C PRO A 307 9.35 -4.21 -19.53
N ARG A 308 8.52 -3.46 -20.27
CA ARG A 308 8.45 -2.00 -20.09
C ARG A 308 7.77 -1.62 -18.77
N LEU A 309 6.77 -2.38 -18.35
CA LEU A 309 6.11 -2.18 -17.05
C LEU A 309 7.08 -2.42 -15.88
N ILE A 310 7.90 -3.48 -15.93
CA ILE A 310 8.93 -3.76 -14.92
C ILE A 310 9.91 -2.59 -14.82
N SER A 311 10.42 -2.12 -15.96
CA SER A 311 11.35 -0.98 -16.01
C SER A 311 10.74 0.28 -15.38
N TRP A 312 9.47 0.57 -15.70
CA TRP A 312 8.75 1.71 -15.15
C TRP A 312 8.50 1.59 -13.64
N LEU A 313 8.05 0.41 -13.16
CA LEU A 313 7.81 0.16 -11.74
C LEU A 313 9.10 0.25 -10.91
N SER A 314 10.19 -0.35 -11.40
CA SER A 314 11.51 -0.28 -10.75
C SER A 314 11.98 1.18 -10.62
N SER A 315 11.78 1.99 -11.67
CA SER A 315 12.14 3.42 -11.69
C SER A 315 11.29 4.32 -10.78
N ARG A 316 10.38 3.76 -9.98
CA ARG A 316 9.64 4.50 -8.95
C ARG A 316 10.36 4.54 -7.61
N GLN A 317 11.31 3.65 -7.36
CA GLN A 317 12.06 3.65 -6.10
C GLN A 317 13.24 4.60 -6.21
N TYR A 318 13.33 5.57 -5.31
CA TYR A 318 14.40 6.57 -5.32
C TYR A 318 15.46 6.26 -4.26
N ALA A 319 16.61 6.93 -4.36
CA ALA A 319 17.60 7.01 -3.29
C ALA A 319 18.03 8.48 -3.15
N PRO A 320 18.29 8.98 -1.92
CA PRO A 320 18.39 8.23 -0.68
C PRO A 320 17.04 7.89 -0.02
N GLU A 321 15.93 8.50 -0.43
CA GLU A 321 14.68 8.35 0.33
C GLU A 321 14.18 6.90 0.40
N ALA A 322 14.49 6.07 -0.60
CA ALA A 322 14.22 4.63 -0.64
C ALA A 322 12.74 4.21 -0.73
N GLY A 323 11.81 5.16 -0.57
CA GLY A 323 10.39 5.01 -0.87
C GLY A 323 10.08 5.04 -2.36
N PHE A 324 8.79 4.85 -2.69
CA PHE A 324 8.30 4.93 -4.06
C PHE A 324 7.64 6.28 -4.36
N SER A 325 7.85 6.78 -5.58
CA SER A 325 7.03 7.84 -6.17
C SER A 325 5.85 7.26 -6.95
N GLY A 326 4.79 8.03 -7.10
CA GLY A 326 3.61 7.60 -7.86
C GLY A 326 3.79 7.67 -9.38
N ARG A 327 4.66 8.56 -9.86
CA ARG A 327 4.87 8.82 -11.28
C ARG A 327 6.21 9.54 -11.49
N THR A 328 6.70 9.51 -12.73
CA THR A 328 8.01 10.06 -13.12
C THR A 328 8.16 11.53 -12.69
N ASN A 329 9.33 11.90 -12.13
CA ASN A 329 9.64 13.27 -11.68
C ASN A 329 8.70 13.84 -10.59
N LYS A 330 8.03 12.98 -9.82
CA LYS A 330 7.34 13.36 -8.58
C LYS A 330 8.04 12.75 -7.37
N LEU A 331 7.68 13.26 -6.21
CA LEU A 331 8.26 12.92 -4.92
C LEU A 331 7.83 11.52 -4.47
N VAL A 332 8.64 10.93 -3.59
CA VAL A 332 8.26 9.76 -2.80
C VAL A 332 7.03 10.06 -1.93
N ASP A 333 6.23 9.04 -1.65
CA ASP A 333 5.08 9.11 -0.73
C ASP A 333 4.80 7.71 -0.18
N GLY A 334 4.60 7.63 1.14
CA GLY A 334 4.40 6.39 1.89
C GLY A 334 3.20 5.56 1.42
N CYS A 335 2.18 6.15 0.80
CA CYS A 335 1.07 5.34 0.27
C CYS A 335 1.48 4.50 -0.95
N TYR A 336 2.52 4.91 -1.71
CA TYR A 336 3.04 4.12 -2.82
C TYR A 336 3.81 2.87 -2.35
N SER A 337 4.11 2.75 -1.05
CA SER A 337 4.54 1.48 -0.47
C SER A 337 3.53 0.36 -0.75
N HIS A 338 2.23 0.65 -0.78
CA HIS A 338 1.22 -0.29 -1.27
C HIS A 338 1.01 -0.20 -2.77
N TRP A 339 0.76 0.99 -3.31
CA TRP A 339 0.33 1.10 -4.71
C TRP A 339 1.41 0.72 -5.72
N VAL A 340 2.69 0.99 -5.44
CA VAL A 340 3.80 0.51 -6.27
C VAL A 340 4.35 -0.79 -5.71
N GLY A 341 4.62 -0.86 -4.40
CA GLY A 341 5.17 -2.06 -3.75
C GLY A 341 4.30 -3.31 -3.89
N GLY A 342 2.96 -3.14 -3.92
CA GLY A 342 1.99 -4.21 -4.13
C GLY A 342 1.86 -4.67 -5.58
N CYS A 343 2.46 -3.97 -6.55
CA CYS A 343 2.54 -4.45 -7.94
C CYS A 343 3.54 -5.61 -8.09
N PHE A 344 4.63 -5.59 -7.31
CA PHE A 344 5.72 -6.57 -7.48
C PHE A 344 5.29 -8.02 -7.26
N PRO A 345 4.50 -8.37 -6.22
CA PRO A 345 3.97 -9.74 -6.09
C PRO A 345 3.18 -10.23 -7.30
N LEU A 346 2.42 -9.34 -7.96
CA LEU A 346 1.62 -9.68 -9.15
C LEU A 346 2.51 -9.88 -10.38
N ILE A 347 3.58 -9.08 -10.51
CA ILE A 347 4.59 -9.22 -11.55
C ILE A 347 5.42 -10.50 -11.33
N GLU A 348 5.91 -10.75 -10.12
CA GLU A 348 6.66 -11.96 -9.76
C GLU A 348 5.83 -13.23 -10.06
N ALA A 349 4.54 -13.23 -9.72
CA ALA A 349 3.63 -14.31 -10.10
C ALA A 349 3.49 -14.47 -11.62
N CYS A 350 3.39 -13.38 -12.39
CA CYS A 350 3.37 -13.41 -13.86
C CYS A 350 4.64 -14.04 -14.47
N LEU A 351 5.80 -13.72 -13.90
CA LEU A 351 7.10 -14.24 -14.35
C LEU A 351 7.32 -15.69 -13.96
N SER A 352 6.62 -16.19 -12.93
CA SER A 352 6.74 -17.56 -12.45
C SER A 352 6.33 -18.58 -13.52
N PRO A 353 7.05 -19.73 -13.62
CA PRO A 353 6.68 -20.77 -14.56
C PRO A 353 5.27 -21.32 -14.23
N PRO A 354 4.43 -21.64 -15.23
CA PRO A 354 3.22 -22.42 -15.00
C PRO A 354 3.66 -23.82 -14.57
N GLY A 355 3.22 -24.27 -13.39
CA GLY A 355 3.34 -25.62 -12.81
C GLY A 355 4.38 -26.63 -13.36
N ALA A 356 5.29 -27.03 -12.46
CA ALA A 356 6.26 -28.15 -12.45
C ALA A 356 7.46 -28.08 -13.44
N PRO A 357 8.70 -28.34 -12.97
CA PRO A 357 9.86 -28.47 -13.83
C PRO A 357 9.78 -29.80 -14.59
N ASP A 358 9.12 -29.81 -15.74
CA ASP A 358 9.21 -30.97 -16.62
C ASP A 358 10.58 -30.94 -17.32
N GLN A 359 11.53 -31.71 -16.79
CA GLN A 359 12.81 -32.00 -17.45
C GLN A 359 12.65 -32.86 -18.72
N ALA A 360 11.44 -33.08 -19.26
CA ALA A 360 11.23 -34.05 -20.34
C ALA A 360 10.53 -33.53 -21.61
N ALA A 361 10.06 -32.28 -21.70
CA ALA A 361 9.42 -31.80 -22.93
C ALA A 361 10.22 -30.64 -23.56
N GLY A 362 10.98 -30.96 -24.61
CA GLY A 362 11.70 -30.00 -25.46
C GLY A 362 10.80 -29.08 -26.28
N HIS A 363 9.86 -28.38 -25.62
CA HIS A 363 9.15 -27.26 -26.22
C HIS A 363 10.05 -26.03 -26.18
N PRO A 364 10.33 -25.40 -27.33
CA PRO A 364 11.10 -24.16 -27.34
C PRO A 364 10.37 -23.14 -26.47
N ALA A 365 11.06 -22.61 -25.45
CA ALA A 365 10.60 -21.47 -24.69
C ALA A 365 10.05 -20.44 -25.67
N SER A 366 8.79 -20.03 -25.50
CA SER A 366 8.18 -19.01 -26.34
C SER A 366 9.12 -17.82 -26.41
N ALA A 367 9.69 -17.54 -27.59
CA ALA A 367 10.62 -16.44 -27.78
C ALA A 367 9.94 -15.14 -27.32
N GLY A 368 10.36 -14.59 -26.18
CA GLY A 368 9.83 -13.34 -25.64
C GLY A 368 9.31 -13.36 -24.19
N ARG A 369 9.27 -14.51 -23.49
CA ARG A 369 8.90 -14.52 -22.06
C ARG A 369 10.09 -14.10 -21.18
N VAL A 370 9.87 -13.10 -20.32
CA VAL A 370 10.86 -12.67 -19.31
C VAL A 370 11.02 -13.78 -18.27
N PRO A 371 12.24 -14.25 -17.97
CA PRO A 371 12.45 -15.29 -16.96
C PRO A 371 12.14 -14.79 -15.54
N PRO A 372 11.87 -15.68 -14.58
CA PRO A 372 11.80 -15.33 -13.17
C PRO A 372 13.06 -14.57 -12.72
N ALA A 373 12.87 -13.56 -11.86
CA ALA A 373 13.99 -12.87 -11.25
C ALA A 373 14.62 -13.77 -10.16
N PRO A 374 15.96 -13.87 -10.10
CA PRO A 374 16.65 -14.62 -9.05
C PRO A 374 16.61 -13.92 -7.69
N GLU A 375 16.33 -12.62 -7.67
CA GLU A 375 16.29 -11.74 -6.50
C GLU A 375 15.02 -10.87 -6.56
N SER A 376 14.72 -10.14 -5.48
CA SER A 376 13.61 -9.19 -5.43
C SER A 376 13.70 -8.14 -6.55
N LEU A 377 12.57 -7.82 -7.19
CA LEU A 377 12.51 -6.82 -8.27
C LEU A 377 12.57 -5.36 -7.78
N PHE A 378 12.62 -5.15 -6.46
CA PHE A 378 12.76 -3.86 -5.79
C PHE A 378 13.56 -3.99 -4.49
N SER A 379 14.09 -2.88 -3.99
CA SER A 379 14.83 -2.87 -2.72
C SER A 379 13.86 -2.96 -1.54
N ARG A 380 13.71 -4.16 -0.97
CA ARG A 380 12.91 -4.37 0.25
C ARG A 380 13.51 -3.66 1.45
N GLU A 381 14.84 -3.72 1.62
CA GLU A 381 15.57 -2.95 2.63
C GLU A 381 15.24 -1.45 2.53
N GLY A 382 15.37 -0.88 1.34
CA GLY A 382 15.12 0.53 1.12
C GLY A 382 13.69 0.93 1.49
N LEU A 383 12.70 0.13 1.08
CA LEU A 383 11.31 0.42 1.42
C LEU A 383 11.06 0.33 2.94
N ILE A 384 11.62 -0.66 3.62
CA ILE A 384 11.50 -0.81 5.07
C ILE A 384 12.14 0.40 5.79
N ARG A 385 13.31 0.86 5.34
CA ARG A 385 13.96 2.07 5.87
C ARG A 385 13.08 3.31 5.69
N TYR A 386 12.52 3.52 4.50
CA TYR A 386 11.62 4.66 4.27
C TYR A 386 10.39 4.62 5.19
N ILE A 387 9.76 3.46 5.33
CA ILE A 387 8.58 3.29 6.17
C ILE A 387 8.88 3.55 7.64
N LEU A 388 9.90 2.87 8.18
CA LEU A 388 10.18 2.93 9.61
C LEU A 388 10.89 4.23 10.00
N CYS A 389 11.79 4.77 9.18
CA CYS A 389 12.47 6.03 9.47
C CYS A 389 11.61 7.26 9.15
N CYS A 390 11.00 7.32 7.97
CA CYS A 390 10.42 8.57 7.45
C CYS A 390 8.90 8.66 7.64
N CYS A 391 8.17 7.54 7.57
CA CYS A 391 6.70 7.55 7.56
C CYS A 391 6.03 7.47 8.94
N GLN A 392 6.77 7.17 10.02
CA GLN A 392 6.17 7.15 11.35
C GLN A 392 5.97 8.57 11.91
N ASP A 393 4.75 8.90 12.35
CA ASP A 393 4.49 10.15 13.08
C ASP A 393 4.88 9.98 14.56
N GLN A 394 6.06 10.50 14.91
CA GLN A 394 6.59 10.42 16.26
C GLN A 394 5.96 11.40 17.26
N SER A 395 5.05 12.28 16.81
CA SER A 395 4.29 13.11 17.73
C SER A 395 3.34 12.28 18.61
N LYS A 396 2.72 12.92 19.61
CA LYS A 396 1.70 12.27 20.45
C LYS A 396 0.50 11.74 19.67
N ARG A 397 0.33 12.15 18.40
CA ARG A 397 -0.78 11.75 17.52
C ARG A 397 -0.69 10.28 17.12
N GLY A 398 0.50 9.78 16.78
CA GLY A 398 0.66 8.48 16.14
C GLY A 398 0.15 8.44 14.70
N GLY A 399 0.05 7.22 14.15
CA GLY A 399 -0.24 6.98 12.75
C GLY A 399 0.99 7.10 11.84
N LEU A 400 0.78 6.83 10.56
CA LEU A 400 1.80 6.97 9.52
C LEU A 400 1.36 8.02 8.50
N ARG A 401 2.33 8.55 7.75
CA ARG A 401 2.20 9.74 6.89
C ARG A 401 2.79 9.50 5.50
N ASP A 402 2.45 10.40 4.58
CA ASP A 402 3.06 10.54 3.25
C ASP A 402 4.60 10.58 3.35
N LYS A 403 5.13 11.62 3.98
CA LYS A 403 6.57 11.88 4.15
C LYS A 403 6.80 12.79 5.36
N PRO A 404 8.05 12.95 5.84
CA PRO A 404 8.39 13.95 6.84
C PRO A 404 7.82 15.35 6.52
N GLY A 405 7.31 16.04 7.55
CA GLY A 405 6.61 17.32 7.40
C GLY A 405 5.12 17.24 7.06
N LYS A 406 4.58 16.04 6.75
CA LYS A 406 3.13 15.83 6.57
C LYS A 406 2.49 15.27 7.85
N MET A 407 1.20 15.55 8.03
CA MET A 407 0.42 14.98 9.12
C MET A 407 0.07 13.53 8.81
N SER A 408 0.01 12.69 9.85
CA SER A 408 -0.53 11.34 9.76
C SER A 408 -2.04 11.32 9.53
N ASP A 409 -2.50 10.33 8.78
CA ASP A 409 -3.91 10.04 8.53
C ASP A 409 -4.15 8.53 8.38
N ALA A 410 -5.42 8.11 8.38
CA ALA A 410 -5.79 6.70 8.28
C ALA A 410 -5.42 6.08 6.93
N TYR A 411 -5.51 6.86 5.83
CA TYR A 411 -5.16 6.41 4.48
C TYR A 411 -3.69 6.00 4.38
N HIS A 412 -2.77 6.89 4.78
CA HIS A 412 -1.34 6.60 4.82
C HIS A 412 -1.03 5.51 5.84
N SER A 413 -1.67 5.52 7.01
CA SER A 413 -1.47 4.45 7.99
C SER A 413 -1.79 3.07 7.42
N CYS A 414 -2.93 2.92 6.72
CA CYS A 414 -3.29 1.69 6.02
C CYS A 414 -2.23 1.31 4.99
N TYR A 415 -1.98 2.19 4.01
CA TYR A 415 -1.18 1.81 2.85
C TYR A 415 0.33 1.74 3.10
N VAL A 416 0.85 2.47 4.09
CA VAL A 416 2.22 2.31 4.56
C VAL A 416 2.39 0.95 5.23
N LEU A 417 1.45 0.54 6.12
CA LEU A 417 1.49 -0.77 6.77
C LEU A 417 1.28 -1.92 5.77
N SER A 418 0.39 -1.73 4.78
CA SER A 418 0.22 -2.64 3.65
C SER A 418 1.52 -2.83 2.86
N GLY A 419 2.26 -1.75 2.61
CA GLY A 419 3.56 -1.82 1.96
C GLY A 419 4.65 -2.46 2.81
N LEU A 420 4.65 -2.21 4.13
CA LEU A 420 5.56 -2.90 5.06
C LEU A 420 5.31 -4.41 5.05
N SER A 421 4.04 -4.81 5.06
CA SER A 421 3.62 -6.20 4.91
C SER A 421 4.16 -6.80 3.60
N SER A 422 4.01 -6.09 2.46
CA SER A 422 4.57 -6.55 1.18
C SER A 422 6.10 -6.69 1.20
N ALA A 423 6.81 -5.78 1.89
CA ALA A 423 8.27 -5.85 2.00
C ALA A 423 8.77 -7.02 2.86
N GLN A 424 8.01 -7.38 3.90
CA GLN A 424 8.35 -8.44 4.86
C GLN A 424 7.96 -9.85 4.39
N HIS A 425 7.07 -9.97 3.41
CA HIS A 425 6.52 -11.24 2.96
C HIS A 425 6.68 -11.44 1.46
N GLN A 426 6.70 -12.70 1.03
CA GLN A 426 6.68 -13.10 -0.36
C GLN A 426 5.38 -13.85 -0.64
N TRP A 427 4.71 -13.45 -1.71
CA TRP A 427 3.50 -14.12 -2.17
C TRP A 427 3.84 -14.99 -3.37
N GLU A 428 3.42 -16.24 -3.30
CA GLU A 428 3.59 -17.22 -4.36
C GLU A 428 2.22 -17.66 -4.87
N LEU A 429 2.09 -17.70 -6.19
CA LEU A 429 0.92 -18.23 -6.84
C LEU A 429 1.05 -19.74 -6.99
N ALA A 430 0.08 -20.48 -6.47
CA ALA A 430 0.07 -21.93 -6.58
C ALA A 430 0.04 -22.38 -8.06
N PRO A 431 0.57 -23.58 -8.37
CA PRO A 431 0.43 -24.17 -9.70
C PRO A 431 -1.06 -24.25 -10.11
N SER A 432 -1.39 -23.74 -11.29
CA SER A 432 -2.74 -23.90 -11.86
C SER A 432 -2.92 -25.36 -12.27
N ALA A 433 -4.00 -26.00 -11.80
CA ALA A 433 -4.40 -27.33 -12.25
C ALA A 433 -5.14 -27.31 -13.61
N ALA A 434 -5.49 -26.12 -14.11
CA ALA A 434 -6.25 -25.95 -15.34
C ALA A 434 -5.32 -25.60 -16.52
N GLU A 435 -5.14 -26.56 -17.42
CA GLU A 435 -4.48 -26.40 -18.73
C GLU A 435 -5.39 -25.72 -19.77
N ASP A 436 -6.70 -25.66 -19.53
CA ASP A 436 -7.69 -25.15 -20.48
C ASP A 436 -8.14 -23.70 -20.19
N ASP A 437 -8.01 -22.83 -21.20
CA ASP A 437 -8.38 -21.39 -21.18
C ASP A 437 -9.87 -21.13 -20.87
N SER A 438 -10.75 -22.13 -21.04
CA SER A 438 -12.21 -21.94 -20.94
C SER A 438 -12.78 -22.15 -19.53
N ALA A 439 -12.11 -22.91 -18.66
CA ALA A 439 -12.58 -23.20 -17.31
C ALA A 439 -11.94 -22.30 -16.23
N ALA A 440 -10.78 -21.72 -16.52
CA ALA A 440 -9.97 -21.00 -15.54
C ALA A 440 -10.56 -19.65 -15.07
N ALA A 441 -11.46 -19.04 -15.86
CA ALA A 441 -12.13 -17.80 -15.47
C ALA A 441 -13.03 -17.94 -14.21
N THR A 442 -13.37 -19.16 -13.80
CA THR A 442 -14.34 -19.41 -12.72
C THR A 442 -13.75 -19.59 -11.33
N VAL A 443 -12.44 -19.87 -11.22
CA VAL A 443 -11.78 -20.14 -9.92
C VAL A 443 -10.70 -19.10 -9.68
N ASP A 444 -10.72 -18.48 -8.50
CA ASP A 444 -9.70 -17.51 -8.13
C ASP A 444 -8.31 -18.17 -8.04
N PRO A 445 -7.26 -17.53 -8.55
CA PRO A 445 -5.90 -18.01 -8.38
C PRO A 445 -5.58 -18.16 -6.88
N VAL A 446 -5.00 -19.30 -6.51
CA VAL A 446 -4.67 -19.59 -5.11
C VAL A 446 -3.31 -18.97 -4.77
N TRP A 447 -3.32 -18.08 -3.77
CA TRP A 447 -2.14 -17.39 -3.29
C TRP A 447 -1.68 -17.96 -1.94
N THR A 448 -0.38 -18.13 -1.79
CA THR A 448 0.28 -18.53 -0.55
C THR A 448 1.30 -17.47 -0.15
N VAL A 449 1.56 -17.34 1.15
CA VAL A 449 2.46 -16.31 1.69
C VAL A 449 3.51 -16.93 2.58
N LEU A 450 4.75 -16.48 2.38
CA LEU A 450 5.93 -16.89 3.13
C LEU A 450 6.62 -15.64 3.70
N PRO A 451 7.36 -15.73 4.82
CA PRO A 451 8.28 -14.66 5.20
C PRO A 451 9.36 -14.51 4.13
N TYR A 452 9.73 -13.28 3.79
CA TYR A 452 10.83 -13.03 2.85
C TYR A 452 12.16 -12.97 3.59
N LEU A 453 13.07 -13.91 3.32
CA LEU A 453 14.32 -14.10 4.08
C LEU A 453 15.60 -13.99 3.24
N ASP A 454 15.46 -13.74 1.93
CA ASP A 454 16.61 -13.78 1.00
C ASP A 454 17.49 -12.52 1.08
N ASP A 455 16.95 -11.38 1.58
CA ASP A 455 17.70 -10.14 1.81
C ASP A 455 18.04 -9.91 3.30
N VAL A 456 18.91 -8.92 3.55
CA VAL A 456 19.21 -8.41 4.90
C VAL A 456 17.93 -7.97 5.60
N GLN A 457 17.64 -8.58 6.74
CA GLN A 457 16.49 -8.26 7.57
C GLN A 457 16.80 -7.05 8.45
N VAL A 458 16.52 -5.84 7.94
CA VAL A 458 16.84 -4.57 8.64
C VAL A 458 15.84 -4.17 9.73
N PHE A 459 14.81 -4.98 9.98
CA PHE A 459 13.80 -4.78 11.01
C PHE A 459 13.86 -5.88 12.07
N ASP A 460 13.37 -5.62 13.28
CA ASP A 460 13.36 -6.62 14.35
C ASP A 460 12.09 -7.48 14.30
N GLN A 461 12.11 -8.67 14.90
CA GLN A 461 10.95 -9.58 14.94
C GLN A 461 9.64 -8.92 15.41
N LYS A 462 9.71 -7.95 16.33
CA LYS A 462 8.54 -7.21 16.86
C LYS A 462 7.93 -6.22 15.85
N ASP A 463 8.66 -5.88 14.79
CA ASP A 463 8.24 -4.97 13.72
C ASP A 463 7.46 -5.71 12.61
N LEU A 464 7.37 -7.05 12.68
CA LEU A 464 6.57 -7.85 11.75
C LEU A 464 5.08 -7.48 11.82
N VAL A 465 4.49 -7.25 10.67
CA VAL A 465 3.03 -7.05 10.52
C VAL A 465 2.41 -8.26 9.82
N ARG A 466 1.09 -8.45 9.95
CA ARG A 466 0.41 -9.57 9.28
C ARG A 466 0.45 -9.40 7.76
N PRO A 467 0.48 -10.51 6.99
CA PRO A 467 0.41 -10.47 5.54
C PRO A 467 -0.95 -9.96 5.04
N ILE A 468 -0.94 -9.12 4.00
CA ILE A 468 -2.15 -8.74 3.24
C ILE A 468 -2.15 -9.39 1.86
N HIS A 469 -3.31 -9.84 1.41
CA HIS A 469 -3.47 -10.47 0.10
C HIS A 469 -3.07 -9.49 -1.02
N PRO A 470 -2.24 -9.91 -2.01
CA PRO A 470 -1.64 -9.00 -2.98
C PRO A 470 -2.66 -8.37 -3.93
N VAL A 471 -3.76 -9.10 -4.21
CA VAL A 471 -4.88 -8.60 -5.01
C VAL A 471 -5.97 -7.90 -4.19
N TYR A 472 -6.43 -8.46 -3.07
CA TYR A 472 -7.61 -7.96 -2.33
C TYR A 472 -7.32 -6.89 -1.27
N ALA A 473 -6.03 -6.66 -0.93
CA ALA A 473 -5.58 -5.69 0.07
C ALA A 473 -6.19 -5.86 1.49
N ILE A 474 -6.63 -7.08 1.83
CA ILE A 474 -7.07 -7.51 3.16
C ILE A 474 -6.37 -8.82 3.56
N PRO A 475 -6.36 -9.22 4.85
CA PRO A 475 -5.81 -10.51 5.27
C PRO A 475 -6.44 -11.68 4.51
N LEU A 476 -5.64 -12.70 4.17
CA LEU A 476 -6.06 -13.89 3.43
C LEU A 476 -7.28 -14.57 4.07
N GLN A 477 -7.30 -14.66 5.40
CA GLN A 477 -8.38 -15.31 6.15
C GLN A 477 -9.71 -14.55 6.01
N SER A 478 -9.67 -13.21 6.01
CA SER A 478 -10.86 -12.36 5.80
C SER A 478 -11.43 -12.56 4.40
N GLN A 479 -10.56 -12.60 3.39
CA GLN A 479 -10.94 -12.86 2.00
C GLN A 479 -11.55 -14.27 1.82
N GLN A 480 -10.92 -15.30 2.38
CA GLN A 480 -11.42 -16.67 2.33
C GLN A 480 -12.77 -16.82 3.05
N ALA A 481 -12.95 -16.15 4.19
CA ALA A 481 -14.18 -16.23 4.97
C ALA A 481 -15.40 -15.69 4.22
N ILE A 482 -15.30 -14.49 3.64
CA ILE A 482 -16.41 -13.88 2.89
C ILE A 482 -16.72 -14.67 1.60
N GLN A 483 -15.70 -15.13 0.87
CA GLN A 483 -15.91 -15.95 -0.32
C GLN A 483 -16.55 -17.30 0.00
N SER A 484 -16.03 -18.02 1.01
CA SER A 484 -16.58 -19.31 1.41
C SER A 484 -18.05 -19.19 1.79
N TYR A 485 -18.41 -18.11 2.48
CA TYR A 485 -19.79 -17.82 2.85
C TYR A 485 -20.70 -17.64 1.61
N PHE A 486 -20.31 -16.82 0.64
CA PHE A 486 -21.13 -16.57 -0.55
C PHE A 486 -21.07 -17.67 -1.61
N LEU A 487 -20.04 -18.53 -1.59
CA LEU A 487 -19.98 -19.76 -2.38
C LEU A 487 -20.94 -20.82 -1.84
N ALA A 488 -21.12 -20.89 -0.52
CA ALA A 488 -22.03 -21.85 0.13
C ALA A 488 -23.51 -21.43 0.06
N LYS A 489 -23.82 -20.18 -0.28
CA LYS A 489 -25.20 -19.68 -0.41
C LYS A 489 -25.93 -20.34 -1.59
N GLU A 490 -27.07 -20.96 -1.31
CA GLU A 490 -27.97 -21.45 -2.34
C GLU A 490 -28.71 -20.27 -3.01
N GLY A 491 -28.53 -20.12 -4.32
CA GLY A 491 -29.24 -19.14 -5.13
C GLY A 491 -28.66 -17.72 -5.12
N PHE A 492 -29.32 -16.85 -5.89
CA PHE A 492 -28.96 -15.46 -6.11
C PHE A 492 -30.16 -14.51 -6.05
#